data_AF-D4DP35-F1
#
_entry.id   AF-D4DP35-F1
#
_cell.length_a   1.000
_cell.length_b   1.000
_cell.length_c   1.000
_cell.angle_alpha   90.00
_cell.angle_beta   90.00
_cell.angle_gamma   90.00
#
_symmetry.space_group_name_H-M   'P 1'
#
loop_
_entity.id
_entity.type
_entity.pdbx_description
1 polymer ?
#
loop_
_entity_poly.entity_id
_entity_poly.type
_entity_poly.pdbx_seq_one_letter_code
_entity_poly.pdbx_strand_id
1 'polypeptide(L)'
;MKKLLLPLLLLPCAAFAADDGGLSQCPRVFRDNMEIAVFTMPCPPDSQDAALPPEKMTAHLRRVQECENRMAGGDAAQAARIEKELLEFVGSRAKTVRALEGKPQEMAAYCRKQNETARRLLLTY
;
A
#
# COMPACT_ATOMS: atom_id res chain seq x y z
N MET A 1 -39.76 40.30 -34.90
CA MET A 1 -39.06 40.94 -33.77
C MET A 1 -38.49 39.85 -32.85
N LYS A 2 -37.21 39.98 -32.45
CA LYS A 2 -36.44 39.24 -31.40
C LYS A 2 -36.76 37.74 -31.21
N LYS A 3 -35.97 36.79 -31.74
CA LYS A 3 -34.67 36.32 -31.19
C LYS A 3 -34.59 36.38 -29.67
N LEU A 4 -34.87 35.28 -29.00
CA LEU A 4 -34.28 34.92 -27.70
C LEU A 4 -33.98 33.43 -27.69
N LEU A 5 -32.81 33.10 -28.25
CA LEU A 5 -32.04 31.92 -27.93
C LEU A 5 -31.69 32.02 -26.43
N LEU A 6 -32.19 31.10 -25.59
CA LEU A 6 -31.58 30.86 -24.29
C LEU A 6 -30.66 29.63 -24.44
N PRO A 7 -29.33 29.81 -24.31
CA PRO A 7 -28.37 28.75 -24.52
C PRO A 7 -28.31 27.83 -23.29
N LEU A 8 -28.22 26.53 -23.57
CA LEU A 8 -27.28 25.58 -22.96
C LEU A 8 -26.66 26.03 -21.63
N LEU A 9 -27.38 25.80 -20.51
CA LEU A 9 -26.75 25.55 -19.21
C LEU A 9 -26.54 24.03 -19.06
N LEU A 10 -25.85 23.42 -20.04
CA LEU A 10 -25.09 22.21 -19.78
C LEU A 10 -23.81 22.68 -19.12
N LEU A 11 -23.86 22.91 -17.81
CA LEU A 11 -22.65 22.92 -16.99
C LEU A 11 -22.02 21.55 -17.20
N PRO A 12 -20.82 21.44 -17.82
CA PRO A 12 -20.03 20.27 -17.59
C PRO A 12 -19.70 20.34 -16.11
N CYS A 13 -20.32 19.48 -15.30
CA CYS A 13 -19.63 18.96 -14.13
C CYS A 13 -18.40 18.21 -14.65
N ALA A 14 -17.42 18.96 -15.13
CA ALA A 14 -16.04 18.60 -15.01
C ALA A 14 -15.83 18.53 -13.49
N ALA A 15 -16.17 17.37 -12.92
CA ALA A 15 -15.43 16.89 -11.78
C ALA A 15 -13.99 16.92 -12.26
N PHE A 16 -13.29 18.00 -11.95
CA PHE A 16 -11.85 17.98 -11.87
C PHE A 16 -11.59 16.80 -10.95
N ALA A 17 -11.20 15.66 -11.51
CA ALA A 17 -10.48 14.68 -10.74
C ALA A 17 -9.33 15.51 -10.17
N ALA A 18 -9.43 15.86 -8.89
CA ALA A 18 -8.37 16.57 -8.21
C ALA A 18 -7.12 15.75 -8.50
N ASP A 19 -6.14 16.37 -9.13
CA ASP A 19 -4.83 15.77 -9.27
C ASP A 19 -4.42 15.38 -7.85
N ASP A 20 -4.40 14.08 -7.59
CA ASP A 20 -4.16 13.54 -6.26
C ASP A 20 -2.67 13.62 -5.89
N GLY A 21 -1.88 14.41 -6.64
CA GLY A 21 -0.43 14.46 -6.55
C GLY A 21 0.22 13.11 -6.87
N GLY A 22 -0.49 12.23 -7.58
CA GLY A 22 -0.09 10.85 -7.80
C GLY A 22 -0.19 9.94 -6.57
N LEU A 23 -1.00 10.29 -5.56
CA LEU A 23 -1.14 9.52 -4.31
C LEU A 23 -2.04 8.27 -4.44
N SER A 24 -2.86 8.13 -5.48
CA SER A 24 -3.79 6.99 -5.66
C SER A 24 -3.14 5.62 -5.58
N GLN A 25 -1.86 5.51 -5.94
CA GLN A 25 -1.13 4.24 -5.90
C GLN A 25 -0.47 3.97 -4.54
N CYS A 26 -0.24 5.00 -3.72
CA CYS A 26 0.50 4.91 -2.47
C CYS A 26 -0.17 4.05 -1.39
N PRO A 27 -1.51 4.01 -1.24
CA PRO A 27 -2.16 3.05 -0.34
C PRO A 27 -1.77 1.61 -0.63
N ARG A 28 -1.66 1.23 -1.91
CA ARG A 28 -1.25 -0.12 -2.30
C ARG A 28 0.22 -0.34 -2.00
N VAL A 29 1.09 0.58 -2.41
CA VAL A 29 2.55 0.48 -2.20
C VAL A 29 2.89 0.35 -0.71
N PHE A 30 2.24 1.12 0.16
CA PHE A 30 2.45 1.01 1.60
C PHE A 30 1.93 -0.31 2.19
N ARG A 31 0.79 -0.83 1.71
CA ARG A 31 0.30 -2.15 2.12
C ARG A 31 1.25 -3.26 1.69
N ASP A 32 1.75 -3.19 0.46
CA ASP A 32 2.77 -4.13 -0.03
C ASP A 32 4.03 -4.05 0.83
N ASN A 33 4.46 -2.83 1.21
CA ASN A 33 5.60 -2.66 2.10
C ASN A 33 5.39 -3.31 3.48
N MET A 34 4.18 -3.21 4.05
CA MET A 34 3.86 -3.92 5.30
C MET A 34 3.92 -5.44 5.14
N GLU A 35 3.36 -5.98 4.06
CA GLU A 35 3.37 -7.43 3.78
C GLU A 35 4.79 -7.94 3.48
N ILE A 36 5.64 -7.15 2.82
CA ILE A 36 7.03 -7.53 2.46
C ILE A 36 7.98 -7.41 3.65
N ALA A 37 7.96 -6.29 4.38
CA ALA A 37 9.00 -5.94 5.34
C ALA A 37 8.57 -6.05 6.82
N VAL A 38 7.27 -5.87 7.12
CA VAL A 38 6.80 -5.76 8.51
C VAL A 38 6.18 -7.08 8.99
N PHE A 39 5.28 -7.68 8.21
CA PHE A 39 4.55 -8.88 8.63
C PHE A 39 5.40 -10.16 8.59
N THR A 40 6.56 -10.09 7.93
CA THR A 40 7.60 -11.12 7.90
C THR A 40 8.56 -11.03 9.10
N MET A 41 8.65 -9.91 9.83
CA MET A 41 9.60 -9.75 10.96
C MET A 41 9.49 -10.81 12.07
N PRO A 42 8.29 -11.31 12.46
CA PRO A 42 8.19 -12.35 13.49
C PRO A 42 8.69 -13.73 13.01
N CYS A 43 8.94 -13.88 11.71
CA CYS A 43 9.31 -15.13 11.10
C CYS A 43 10.82 -15.32 11.14
N PRO A 44 11.29 -16.56 11.32
CA PRO A 44 12.72 -16.83 11.15
C PRO A 44 13.13 -16.42 9.74
N PRO A 45 14.35 -15.87 9.56
CA PRO A 45 14.87 -15.55 8.25
C PRO A 45 14.78 -16.82 7.41
N ASP A 46 13.96 -16.76 6.37
CA ASP A 46 13.77 -17.90 5.49
C ASP A 46 15.12 -18.15 4.82
N SER A 47 15.60 -19.40 4.82
CA SER A 47 16.74 -19.77 3.97
C SER A 47 16.45 -19.54 2.46
N GLN A 48 15.21 -19.14 2.13
CA GLN A 48 14.73 -18.73 0.82
C GLN A 48 14.95 -17.24 0.48
N ASP A 49 15.65 -16.45 1.30
CA ASP A 49 16.33 -15.23 0.82
C ASP A 49 17.29 -15.54 -0.37
N ALA A 50 17.63 -16.82 -0.55
CA ALA A 50 18.21 -17.32 -1.77
C ALA A 50 17.19 -17.29 -2.94
N ALA A 51 17.38 -16.34 -3.85
CA ALA A 51 16.82 -16.25 -5.22
C ALA A 51 15.67 -15.25 -5.47
N LEU A 52 15.50 -14.21 -4.64
CA LEU A 52 14.79 -13.01 -5.10
C LEU A 52 15.75 -12.06 -5.82
N PRO A 53 15.44 -11.60 -7.05
CA PRO A 53 16.33 -10.72 -7.78
C PRO A 53 16.50 -9.38 -7.03
N PRO A 54 17.74 -8.94 -6.69
CA PRO A 54 17.98 -7.71 -5.92
C PRO A 54 17.37 -6.44 -6.53
N GLU A 55 17.21 -6.42 -7.85
CA GLU A 55 16.57 -5.33 -8.57
C GLU A 55 15.09 -5.17 -8.20
N LYS A 56 14.40 -6.25 -7.82
CA LYS A 56 13.00 -6.22 -7.39
C LYS A 56 12.84 -5.53 -6.05
N MET A 57 13.70 -5.87 -5.08
CA MET A 57 13.75 -5.17 -3.80
C MET A 57 14.10 -3.69 -3.99
N THR A 58 15.07 -3.40 -4.86
CA THR A 58 15.45 -2.02 -5.18
C THR A 58 14.30 -1.24 -5.82
N ALA A 59 13.55 -1.85 -6.75
CA ALA A 59 12.38 -1.24 -7.36
C ALA A 59 11.26 -0.98 -6.35
N HIS A 60 10.98 -1.94 -5.46
CA HIS A 60 10.03 -1.79 -4.36
C HIS A 60 10.39 -0.62 -3.46
N LEU A 61 11.61 -0.57 -2.92
CA LEU A 61 12.04 0.50 -2.02
C LEU A 61 11.99 1.88 -2.71
N ARG A 62 12.33 1.95 -4.00
CA ARG A 62 12.18 3.18 -4.77
C ARG A 62 10.72 3.63 -4.87
N ARG A 63 9.77 2.72 -5.09
CA ARG A 63 8.33 3.05 -5.11
C ARG A 63 7.84 3.51 -3.75
N VAL A 64 8.29 2.87 -2.67
CA VAL A 64 7.99 3.31 -1.30
C VAL A 64 8.47 4.74 -1.10
N GLN A 65 9.73 5.03 -1.41
CA GLN A 65 10.30 6.38 -1.26
C GLN A 65 9.58 7.42 -2.13
N GLU A 66 9.23 7.08 -3.37
CA GLU A 66 8.44 7.95 -4.25
C GLU A 66 7.09 8.32 -3.59
N CYS A 67 6.44 7.36 -2.94
CA CYS A 67 5.19 7.58 -2.23
C CYS A 67 5.35 8.36 -0.92
N GLU A 68 6.40 8.10 -0.14
CA GLU A 68 6.72 8.89 1.06
C GLU A 68 6.96 10.37 0.71
N ASN A 69 7.71 10.63 -0.37
CA ASN A 69 7.97 12.00 -0.83
C ASN A 69 6.69 12.71 -1.27
N ARG A 70 5.77 12.00 -1.95
CA ARG A 70 4.46 12.53 -2.34
C ARG A 70 3.57 12.80 -1.12
N MET A 71 3.58 11.92 -0.13
CA MET A 71 2.85 12.12 1.13
C MET A 71 3.34 13.36 1.88
N ALA A 72 4.66 13.57 1.92
CA ALA A 72 5.26 14.71 2.61
C ALA A 72 4.98 16.07 1.92
N GLY A 73 4.88 16.08 0.58
CA GLY A 73 4.63 17.29 -0.21
C GLY A 73 3.17 17.48 -0.65
N GLY A 74 2.29 16.50 -0.39
CA GLY A 74 0.93 16.44 -0.91
C GLY A 74 -0.13 17.03 0.00
N ASP A 75 -1.40 16.79 -0.35
CA ASP A 75 -2.54 17.22 0.47
C ASP A 75 -2.57 16.50 1.82
N ALA A 76 -2.54 17.27 2.91
CA ALA A 76 -2.44 16.73 4.27
C ALA A 76 -3.67 15.90 4.68
N ALA A 77 -4.87 16.22 4.17
CA ALA A 77 -6.07 15.46 4.48
C ALA A 77 -6.05 14.09 3.78
N GLN A 78 -5.58 14.06 2.53
CA GLN A 78 -5.36 12.82 1.80
C GLN A 78 -4.28 11.96 2.44
N ALA A 79 -3.15 12.57 2.86
CA ALA A 79 -2.10 11.87 3.58
C ALA A 79 -2.63 11.23 4.88
N ALA A 80 -3.33 12.00 5.73
CA ALA A 80 -3.92 11.49 6.96
C ALA A 80 -4.92 10.34 6.73
N ARG A 81 -5.68 10.39 5.63
CA ARG A 81 -6.57 9.29 5.26
C ARG A 81 -5.79 8.02 4.92
N ILE A 82 -4.73 8.13 4.13
CA ILE A 82 -3.88 6.99 3.74
C ILE A 82 -3.22 6.38 4.99
N GLU A 83 -2.70 7.20 5.89
CA GLU A 83 -2.12 6.75 7.16
C GLU A 83 -3.13 6.01 8.02
N LYS A 84 -4.36 6.54 8.14
CA LYS A 84 -5.43 5.88 8.89
C LYS A 84 -5.75 4.50 8.34
N GLU A 85 -5.92 4.38 7.02
CA GLU A 85 -6.18 3.09 6.37
C GLU A 85 -5.03 2.10 6.57
N LEU A 86 -3.78 2.58 6.56
CA LEU A 86 -2.60 1.76 6.81
C LEU A 86 -2.53 1.29 8.28
N LEU A 87 -2.82 2.18 9.23
CA LEU A 87 -2.86 1.85 10.66
C LEU A 87 -3.91 0.78 10.97
N GLU A 88 -5.11 0.89 10.38
CA GLU A 88 -6.17 -0.11 10.52
C GLU A 88 -5.73 -1.47 9.96
N PHE A 89 -5.07 -1.46 8.80
CA PHE A 89 -4.53 -2.67 8.18
C PHE A 89 -3.46 -3.36 9.05
N VAL A 90 -2.48 -2.59 9.55
CA VAL A 90 -1.42 -3.09 10.43
C VAL A 90 -1.98 -3.59 11.76
N GLY A 91 -2.95 -2.87 12.35
CA GLY A 91 -3.55 -3.22 13.62
C GLY A 91 -4.24 -4.60 13.62
N SER A 92 -4.89 -4.96 12.50
CA SER A 92 -5.50 -6.29 12.33
C SER A 92 -4.44 -7.41 12.37
N ARG A 93 -3.29 -7.17 11.75
CA ARG A 93 -2.18 -8.13 11.65
C ARG A 93 -1.43 -8.29 12.96
N ALA A 94 -1.17 -7.20 13.67
CA ALA A 94 -0.57 -7.26 15.00
C ALA A 94 -1.41 -8.10 15.98
N LYS A 95 -2.76 -8.00 15.92
CA LYS A 95 -3.66 -8.86 16.71
C LYS A 95 -3.53 -10.33 16.35
N THR A 96 -3.35 -10.64 15.06
CA THR A 96 -3.16 -12.02 14.58
C THR A 96 -1.88 -12.61 15.15
N VAL A 97 -0.75 -11.90 15.02
CA VAL A 97 0.55 -12.36 15.52
C VAL A 97 0.51 -12.60 17.03
N ARG A 98 -0.10 -11.69 17.81
CA ARG A 98 -0.28 -11.86 19.26
C ARG A 98 -1.12 -13.10 19.60
N ALA A 99 -2.16 -13.40 18.84
CA ALA A 99 -2.99 -14.59 19.06
C ALA A 99 -2.28 -15.92 18.74
N LEU A 100 -1.14 -15.85 18.04
CA LEU A 100 -0.27 -16.99 17.71
C LEU A 100 0.86 -17.18 18.74
N GLU A 101 1.00 -16.28 19.72
CA GLU A 101 1.99 -16.43 20.79
C GLU A 101 1.78 -17.74 21.55
N GLY A 102 2.87 -18.48 21.78
CA GLY A 102 2.82 -19.80 22.41
C GLY A 102 2.31 -20.93 21.52
N LYS A 103 2.02 -20.67 20.23
CA LYS A 103 1.51 -21.66 19.27
C LYS A 103 2.48 -21.90 18.11
N PRO A 104 3.56 -22.68 18.32
CA PRO A 104 4.67 -22.78 17.37
C PRO A 104 4.26 -23.32 16.00
N GLN A 105 3.34 -24.28 15.93
CA GLN A 105 2.88 -24.84 14.66
C GLN A 105 2.03 -23.84 13.85
N GLU A 106 1.16 -23.09 14.51
CA GLU A 106 0.33 -22.05 13.87
C GLU A 106 1.22 -20.87 13.42
N MET A 107 2.20 -20.47 14.24
CA MET A 107 3.18 -19.46 13.87
C MET A 107 4.01 -19.88 12.64
N ALA A 108 4.45 -21.15 12.58
CA ALA A 108 5.16 -21.66 11.42
C ALA A 108 4.29 -21.63 10.15
N ALA A 109 2.99 -21.92 10.26
CA ALA A 109 2.05 -21.84 9.14
C ALA A 109 1.81 -20.39 8.70
N TYR A 110 1.66 -19.47 9.65
CA TYR A 110 1.59 -18.03 9.39
C TYR A 110 2.83 -17.57 8.60
N CYS A 111 4.02 -17.94 9.07
CA CYS A 111 5.27 -17.51 8.45
C CYS A 111 5.46 -18.02 7.02
N ARG A 112 5.13 -19.28 6.73
CA ARG A 112 5.15 -19.79 5.34
C ARG A 112 4.25 -18.94 4.44
N LYS A 113 3.04 -18.64 4.89
CA LYS A 113 2.08 -17.83 4.13
C LYS A 113 2.56 -16.39 3.93
N GLN A 114 3.15 -15.76 4.95
CA GLN A 114 3.66 -14.39 4.83
C GLN A 114 4.84 -14.33 3.87
N ASN A 115 5.81 -15.24 3.99
CA ASN A 115 6.97 -15.29 3.09
C ASN A 115 6.55 -15.53 1.63
N GLU A 116 5.60 -16.44 1.39
CA GLU A 116 5.03 -16.65 0.04
C GLU A 116 4.32 -15.41 -0.50
N THR A 117 3.63 -14.66 0.37
CA THR A 117 2.93 -13.43 0.00
C THR A 117 3.93 -12.33 -0.34
N ALA A 118 4.90 -12.07 0.53
CA ALA A 118 5.99 -11.12 0.33
C ALA A 118 6.73 -11.41 -0.98
N ARG A 119 7.10 -12.67 -1.24
CA ARG A 119 7.78 -13.09 -2.47
C ARG A 119 6.96 -12.76 -3.71
N ARG A 120 5.66 -13.11 -3.70
CA ARG A 120 4.76 -12.87 -4.83
C ARG A 120 4.59 -11.38 -5.10
N LEU A 121 4.42 -10.57 -4.06
CA LEU A 121 4.30 -9.12 -4.18
C LEU A 121 5.59 -8.52 -4.72
N LEU A 122 6.75 -8.93 -4.19
CA LEU A 122 8.03 -8.38 -4.63
C LEU A 122 8.31 -8.62 -6.11
N LEU A 123 7.89 -9.78 -6.67
CA LEU A 123 8.04 -10.07 -8.09
C LEU A 123 7.26 -9.13 -9.02
N THR A 124 6.27 -8.40 -8.49
CA THR A 124 5.46 -7.43 -9.26
C THR A 124 6.09 -6.05 -9.41
N TYR A 125 7.14 -5.74 -8.63
CA TYR A 125 7.92 -4.51 -8.72
C TYR A 125 8.99 -4.58 -9.81
#